data_AF-A0A7W1ALJ0-F1
#
_entry.id   AF-A0A7W1ALJ0-F1
#
_cell.length_a   1.000
_cell.length_b   1.000
_cell.length_c   1.000
_cell.angle_alpha   90.00
_cell.angle_beta   90.00
_cell.angle_gamma   90.00
#
_symmetry.space_group_name_H-M   'P 1'
#
loop_
_entity.id
_entity.type
_entity.pdbx_description
1 polymer ?
#
loop_
_entity_poly.entity_id
_entity_poly.type
_entity_poly.pdbx_seq_one_letter_code
_entity_poly.pdbx_strand_id
1 'polypeptide(L)'
;MRGVIIIVVLSACGFSTAIETTAAKDAQVTIDAPPDAPLVWTVVEGFAVDTASPTGRQSTMVLAAGVTYRLRVSGVAVVIDGISGDGEYYDFASPKDVACCEDVGLGIDDPTVDTNTLPNWGPYNPQHVYEIDFIGKGARIKAVYQDTVYGNNTGSLMLEILELR
;
A
#
# COMPACT_ATOMS: atom_id res chain seq x y z
N MET A 1 27.54 -9.92 34.81
CA MET A 1 28.51 -9.07 34.09
C MET A 1 27.80 -7.77 33.75
N ARG A 2 28.22 -6.64 34.33
CA ARG A 2 27.56 -5.33 34.17
C ARG A 2 28.21 -4.62 32.98
N GLY A 3 27.44 -4.37 31.93
CA GLY A 3 27.88 -3.65 30.73
C GLY A 3 27.95 -2.15 31.00
N VAL A 4 29.13 -1.57 30.78
CA VAL A 4 29.39 -0.13 30.89
C VAL A 4 28.97 0.53 29.58
N ILE A 5 28.08 1.52 29.64
CA ILE A 5 27.73 2.39 28.51
C ILE A 5 28.68 3.60 28.56
N ILE A 6 29.49 3.76 27.51
CA ILE A 6 30.37 4.91 27.33
C ILE A 6 29.60 5.95 26.52
N ILE A 7 29.27 7.09 27.14
CA ILE A 7 28.72 8.26 26.46
C ILE A 7 29.89 9.11 25.98
N VAL A 8 30.05 9.23 24.67
CA VAL A 8 31.02 10.15 24.05
C VAL A 8 30.31 11.45 23.74
N VAL A 9 30.60 12.50 24.51
CA VAL A 9 30.16 13.87 24.24
C VAL A 9 31.22 14.53 23.35
N LEU A 10 30.91 14.71 22.06
CA LEU A 10 31.72 15.51 21.16
C LEU A 10 31.32 16.98 21.31
N SER A 11 32.14 17.72 22.05
CA SER A 11 32.08 19.17 22.17
C SER A 11 32.83 19.79 20.99
N ALA A 12 32.12 20.46 20.07
CA ALA A 12 32.74 21.21 18.98
C ALA A 12 32.85 22.69 19.40
N CYS A 13 34.10 23.18 19.48
CA CYS A 13 34.44 24.57 19.73
C CYS A 13 33.87 25.48 18.63
N GLY A 14 33.23 26.57 19.06
CA GLY A 14 32.82 27.67 18.21
C GLY A 14 34.02 28.48 17.73
N PHE A 15 34.02 28.79 16.44
CA PHE A 15 34.74 29.92 15.87
C PHE A 15 33.71 30.98 15.51
N SER A 16 33.72 32.10 16.25
CA SER A 16 32.95 33.29 15.91
C SER A 16 33.87 34.23 15.13
N THR A 17 33.65 34.32 13.82
CA THR A 17 34.32 35.28 12.95
C THR A 17 33.33 36.40 12.67
N ALA A 18 33.53 37.56 13.30
CA ALA A 18 32.77 38.76 12.99
C ALA A 18 33.24 39.30 11.63
N ILE A 19 32.42 39.15 10.60
CA ILE A 19 32.60 39.84 9.31
C ILE A 19 31.65 41.03 9.31
N GLU A 20 32.20 42.24 9.46
CA GLU A 20 31.47 43.48 9.18
C GLU A 20 31.15 43.52 7.69
N THR A 21 29.87 43.32 7.38
CA THR A 21 29.36 43.33 6.01
C THR A 21 28.74 44.71 5.77
N THR A 22 29.32 45.47 4.85
CA THR A 22 28.74 46.71 4.34
C THR A 22 27.47 46.34 3.56
N ALA A 23 26.31 46.76 4.07
CA ALA A 23 25.01 46.44 3.50
C ALA A 23 24.84 47.10 2.12
N ALA A 24 25.17 46.36 1.06
CA ALA A 24 24.60 46.62 -0.25
C ALA A 24 23.10 46.36 -0.16
N LYS A 25 22.30 47.37 -0.50
CA LYS A 25 20.84 47.27 -0.60
C LYS A 25 20.51 46.46 -1.85
N ASP A 26 20.67 45.14 -1.75
CA ASP A 26 20.27 44.20 -2.79
C ASP A 26 18.76 44.31 -2.99
N ALA A 27 18.37 44.71 -4.20
CA ALA A 27 16.99 44.62 -4.63
C ALA A 27 16.63 43.13 -4.70
N GLN A 28 15.83 42.64 -3.74
CA GLN A 28 15.22 41.33 -3.84
C GLN A 28 14.36 41.30 -5.11
N VAL A 29 14.86 40.63 -6.14
CA VAL A 29 14.05 40.20 -7.27
C VAL A 29 13.19 39.06 -6.75
N THR A 30 11.93 39.37 -6.43
CA THR A 30 10.91 38.35 -6.20
C THR A 30 10.62 37.69 -7.55
N ILE A 31 11.24 36.53 -7.76
CA ILE A 31 10.84 35.61 -8.81
C ILE A 31 9.62 34.89 -8.25
N ASP A 32 8.43 35.27 -8.73
CA ASP A 32 7.20 34.54 -8.45
C ASP A 32 7.37 33.13 -9.01
N ALA A 33 7.68 32.17 -8.13
CA ALA A 33 7.71 30.77 -8.52
C ALA A 33 6.32 30.41 -9.07
N PRO A 34 6.24 29.72 -10.23
CA PRO A 34 4.96 29.24 -10.72
C PRO A 34 4.31 28.38 -9.62
N PRO A 35 2.98 28.46 -9.46
CA PRO A 35 2.30 27.66 -8.44
C PRO A 35 2.58 26.18 -8.68
N ASP A 36 2.96 25.47 -7.62
CA ASP A 36 3.18 24.02 -7.68
C ASP A 36 1.93 23.34 -8.23
N ALA A 37 2.12 22.41 -9.17
CA ALA A 37 1.03 21.61 -9.69
C ALA A 37 0.37 20.82 -8.54
N PRO A 38 -0.97 20.64 -8.56
CA PRO A 38 -1.64 19.87 -7.52
C PRO A 38 -1.17 18.42 -7.56
N LEU A 39 -0.89 17.86 -6.38
CA LEU A 39 -0.47 16.47 -6.26
C LEU A 39 -1.59 15.52 -6.72
N VAL A 40 -1.24 14.50 -7.50
CA VAL A 40 -2.17 13.50 -8.03
C VAL A 40 -1.68 12.09 -7.79
N TRP A 41 -2.60 11.18 -7.42
CA TRP A 41 -2.30 9.76 -7.34
C TRP A 41 -2.18 9.17 -8.74
N THR A 42 -1.05 8.54 -9.03
CA THR A 42 -0.75 7.93 -10.32
C THR A 42 -0.48 6.44 -10.15
N VAL A 43 -1.02 5.61 -11.03
CA VAL A 43 -0.74 4.17 -11.05
C VAL A 43 0.72 3.97 -11.47
N VAL A 44 1.49 3.32 -10.62
CA VAL A 44 2.92 3.02 -10.83
C VAL A 44 3.16 1.53 -11.11
N GLU A 45 2.24 0.66 -10.68
CA GLU A 45 2.20 -0.74 -11.07
C GLU A 45 0.74 -1.23 -11.06
N GLY A 46 0.38 -2.12 -11.98
CA GLY A 46 -0.91 -2.80 -11.98
C GLY A 46 -0.73 -4.26 -12.38
N PHE A 47 -1.38 -5.17 -11.67
CA PHE A 47 -1.33 -6.59 -11.98
C PHE A 47 -2.58 -7.37 -11.60
N ALA A 48 -2.94 -8.33 -12.46
CA ALA A 48 -3.98 -9.31 -12.18
C ALA A 48 -3.51 -10.37 -11.17
N VAL A 49 -4.34 -10.66 -10.18
CA VAL A 49 -4.20 -11.73 -9.18
C VAL A 49 -5.21 -12.82 -9.50
N ASP A 50 -4.74 -14.00 -9.87
CA ASP A 50 -5.56 -15.17 -10.20
C ASP A 50 -6.18 -15.75 -8.92
N THR A 51 -7.50 -15.84 -8.85
CA THR A 51 -8.21 -16.33 -7.67
C THR A 51 -8.10 -17.85 -7.50
N ALA A 52 -7.68 -18.58 -8.54
CA ALA A 52 -7.43 -20.02 -8.49
C ALA A 52 -6.00 -20.38 -8.06
N SER A 53 -5.14 -19.39 -7.77
CA SER A 53 -3.73 -19.61 -7.41
C SER A 53 -3.47 -19.45 -5.91
N PRO A 54 -3.14 -20.54 -5.18
CA PRO A 54 -2.78 -20.47 -3.76
C PRO A 54 -1.42 -19.79 -3.52
N THR A 55 -0.67 -19.55 -4.58
CA THR A 55 0.63 -18.86 -4.49
C THR A 55 0.51 -17.36 -4.72
N GLY A 56 -0.62 -16.89 -5.24
CA GLY A 56 -0.86 -15.49 -5.61
C GLY A 56 0.17 -14.92 -6.59
N ARG A 57 0.40 -13.61 -6.51
CA ARG A 57 1.31 -12.87 -7.37
C ARG A 57 2.11 -11.84 -6.58
N GLN A 58 3.41 -11.76 -6.86
CA GLN A 58 4.28 -10.76 -6.28
C GLN A 58 4.43 -9.55 -7.21
N SER A 59 4.42 -8.35 -6.62
CA SER A 59 4.80 -7.11 -7.28
C SER A 59 6.25 -7.18 -7.80
N THR A 60 6.51 -6.49 -8.90
CA THR A 60 7.85 -6.29 -9.44
C THR A 60 8.58 -5.13 -8.77
N MET A 61 7.84 -4.20 -8.16
CA MET A 61 8.33 -3.00 -7.53
C MET A 61 8.66 -3.21 -6.04
N VAL A 62 9.82 -2.73 -5.61
CA VAL A 62 10.14 -2.61 -4.18
C VAL A 62 9.53 -1.31 -3.68
N LEU A 63 8.57 -1.41 -2.76
CA LEU A 63 7.94 -0.23 -2.16
C LEU A 63 8.89 0.38 -1.13
N ALA A 64 9.28 1.64 -1.32
CA ALA A 64 10.25 2.31 -0.47
C ALA A 64 9.76 2.36 1.00
N ALA A 65 10.66 2.07 1.94
CA ALA A 65 10.31 2.02 3.35
C ALA A 65 9.84 3.40 3.86
N GLY A 66 8.67 3.43 4.49
CA GLY A 66 8.10 4.66 5.06
C GLY A 66 7.42 5.60 4.06
N VAL A 67 7.39 5.25 2.78
CA VAL A 67 6.63 6.01 1.75
C VAL A 67 5.18 5.55 1.75
N THR A 68 4.25 6.50 1.72
CA THR A 68 2.81 6.22 1.59
C THR A 68 2.47 5.95 0.13
N TYR A 69 1.93 4.76 -0.11
CA TYR A 69 1.29 4.36 -1.35
C TYR A 69 -0.22 4.26 -1.13
N ARG A 70 -0.95 4.14 -2.22
CA ARG A 70 -2.33 3.68 -2.21
C ARG A 70 -2.43 2.37 -2.97
N LEU A 71 -3.07 1.38 -2.35
CA LEU A 71 -3.42 0.15 -3.05
C LEU A 71 -4.87 0.25 -3.49
N ARG A 72 -5.14 -0.13 -4.73
CA ARG A 72 -6.49 -0.21 -5.27
C ARG A 72 -6.74 -1.60 -5.82
N VAL A 73 -7.71 -2.30 -5.27
CA VAL A 73 -8.21 -3.57 -5.85
C VAL A 73 -9.50 -3.29 -6.60
N SER A 74 -9.66 -3.94 -7.75
CA SER A 74 -10.87 -3.87 -8.56
C SER A 74 -11.19 -5.17 -9.28
N GLY A 75 -12.47 -5.36 -9.57
CA GLY A 75 -12.96 -6.46 -10.40
C GLY A 75 -13.76 -7.49 -9.64
N VAL A 76 -14.18 -8.53 -10.36
CA VAL A 76 -15.04 -9.62 -9.88
C VAL A 76 -14.52 -10.93 -10.43
N ALA A 77 -14.55 -11.97 -9.60
CA ALA A 77 -14.22 -13.34 -9.96
C ALA A 77 -15.33 -14.30 -9.46
N VAL A 78 -15.28 -15.56 -9.88
CA VAL A 78 -16.04 -16.65 -9.25
C VAL A 78 -15.16 -17.27 -8.19
N VAL A 79 -15.69 -17.41 -6.96
CA VAL A 79 -14.89 -17.74 -5.77
C VAL A 79 -15.49 -18.83 -4.89
N ILE A 80 -16.78 -19.19 -5.06
CA ILE A 80 -17.38 -20.33 -4.35
C ILE A 80 -18.45 -20.97 -5.23
N ASP A 81 -18.16 -22.08 -5.90
CA ASP A 81 -19.14 -22.89 -6.65
C ASP A 81 -20.08 -22.08 -7.57
N GLY A 82 -19.53 -21.08 -8.28
CA GLY A 82 -20.30 -20.18 -9.16
C GLY A 82 -20.77 -18.87 -8.51
N ILE A 83 -20.57 -18.70 -7.21
CA ILE A 83 -20.81 -17.45 -6.49
C ILE A 83 -19.66 -16.47 -6.77
N SER A 84 -20.02 -15.22 -7.09
CA SER A 84 -19.06 -14.17 -7.34
C SER A 84 -18.48 -13.55 -6.07
N GLY A 85 -17.24 -13.10 -6.16
CA GLY A 85 -16.55 -12.33 -5.13
C GLY A 85 -15.61 -11.28 -5.71
N ASP A 86 -15.23 -10.33 -4.86
CA ASP A 86 -14.33 -9.21 -5.16
C ASP A 86 -13.19 -9.15 -4.14
N GLY A 87 -12.56 -7.98 -3.97
CA GLY A 87 -11.43 -7.79 -3.06
C GLY A 87 -11.72 -8.02 -1.57
N GLU A 88 -12.98 -8.06 -1.14
CA GLU A 88 -13.37 -8.16 0.29
C GLU A 88 -14.68 -8.92 0.53
N TYR A 89 -15.58 -8.99 -0.46
CA TYR A 89 -16.89 -9.61 -0.30
C TYR A 89 -17.17 -10.65 -1.37
N TYR A 90 -18.00 -11.63 -1.03
CA TYR A 90 -18.66 -12.56 -1.94
C TYR A 90 -20.18 -12.53 -1.77
N ASP A 91 -20.90 -13.26 -2.63
CA ASP A 91 -22.36 -13.36 -2.60
C ASP A 91 -23.04 -11.98 -2.66
N PHE A 92 -22.85 -11.25 -3.77
CA PHE A 92 -23.30 -9.85 -3.89
C PHE A 92 -24.81 -9.61 -3.73
N ALA A 93 -25.63 -10.66 -3.76
CA ALA A 93 -27.05 -10.57 -3.43
C ALA A 93 -27.27 -10.34 -1.92
N SER A 94 -26.36 -10.85 -1.09
CA SER A 94 -26.29 -10.66 0.36
C SER A 94 -24.81 -10.62 0.76
N PRO A 95 -24.10 -9.50 0.51
CA PRO A 95 -22.64 -9.42 0.61
C PRO A 95 -22.12 -9.97 1.94
N LYS A 96 -21.15 -10.87 1.86
CA LYS A 96 -20.47 -11.49 3.00
C LYS A 96 -18.98 -11.33 2.85
N ASP A 97 -18.33 -11.03 3.95
CA ASP A 97 -16.89 -10.93 4.11
C ASP A 97 -16.33 -12.30 4.56
N VAL A 98 -16.95 -12.86 5.61
CA VAL A 98 -16.55 -14.15 6.18
C VAL A 98 -17.45 -15.30 5.70
N ALA A 99 -16.83 -16.38 5.23
CA ALA A 99 -17.45 -17.69 4.98
C ALA A 99 -17.38 -18.60 6.21
N CYS A 100 -17.67 -19.90 6.10
CA CYS A 100 -17.83 -20.77 7.29
C CYS A 100 -16.56 -20.93 8.14
N CYS A 101 -15.38 -20.57 7.63
CA CYS A 101 -14.11 -20.57 8.37
C CYS A 101 -13.00 -19.69 7.79
N GLU A 102 -13.28 -18.81 6.84
CA GLU A 102 -12.30 -17.97 6.16
C GLU A 102 -12.91 -16.62 5.80
N ASP A 103 -12.08 -15.61 5.74
CA ASP A 103 -12.38 -14.30 5.16
C ASP A 103 -11.99 -14.36 3.67
N VAL A 104 -12.97 -14.11 2.80
CA VAL A 104 -12.85 -14.27 1.35
C VAL A 104 -12.53 -12.91 0.74
N GLY A 105 -11.26 -12.71 0.36
CA GLY A 105 -10.80 -11.42 -0.12
C GLY A 105 -9.36 -11.43 -0.62
N LEU A 106 -8.87 -10.28 -1.06
CA LEU A 106 -7.50 -10.14 -1.54
C LEU A 106 -6.55 -9.79 -0.39
N GLY A 107 -5.74 -10.75 0.06
CA GLY A 107 -4.70 -10.52 1.05
C GLY A 107 -3.45 -9.86 0.46
N ILE A 108 -2.81 -8.96 1.22
CA ILE A 108 -1.52 -8.32 0.91
C ILE A 108 -0.49 -8.65 2.00
N ASP A 109 0.57 -9.37 1.61
CA ASP A 109 1.58 -9.94 2.51
C ASP A 109 0.97 -10.80 3.63
N ASP A 110 -0.17 -11.42 3.35
CA ASP A 110 -0.91 -12.23 4.30
C ASP A 110 -0.68 -13.72 4.00
N PRO A 111 0.14 -14.43 4.80
CA PRO A 111 0.53 -15.81 4.53
C PRO A 111 -0.49 -16.83 5.02
N THR A 112 -1.54 -16.40 5.72
CA THR A 112 -2.49 -17.27 6.43
C THR A 112 -3.87 -17.13 5.83
N VAL A 113 -4.52 -18.27 5.58
CA VAL A 113 -5.97 -18.30 5.30
C VAL A 113 -6.66 -18.50 6.64
N ASP A 114 -7.31 -17.46 7.14
CA ASP A 114 -8.11 -17.47 8.37
C ASP A 114 -9.31 -16.51 8.24
N THR A 115 -9.99 -16.20 9.34
CA THR A 115 -11.17 -15.32 9.34
C THR A 115 -10.83 -13.82 9.44
N ASN A 116 -9.60 -13.43 9.11
CA ASN A 116 -9.12 -12.06 9.19
C ASN A 116 -8.05 -11.81 8.12
N THR A 117 -8.49 -11.74 6.86
CA THR A 117 -7.65 -11.39 5.73
C THR A 117 -7.10 -9.99 5.94
N LEU A 118 -5.79 -9.83 5.74
CA LEU A 118 -5.14 -8.53 5.83
C LEU A 118 -4.76 -8.04 4.43
N PRO A 119 -5.05 -6.77 4.09
CA PRO A 119 -5.70 -5.75 4.89
C PRO A 119 -7.23 -5.85 4.81
N ASN A 120 -7.92 -5.24 5.79
CA ASN A 120 -9.35 -4.96 5.64
C ASN A 120 -9.52 -3.85 4.58
N TRP A 121 -10.22 -4.16 3.49
CA TRP A 121 -10.45 -3.21 2.38
C TRP A 121 -11.62 -2.25 2.64
N GLY A 122 -12.43 -2.51 3.65
CA GLY A 122 -13.48 -1.63 4.14
C GLY A 122 -14.90 -2.12 3.88
N PRO A 123 -15.91 -1.23 3.97
CA PRO A 123 -17.30 -1.61 3.75
C PRO A 123 -17.55 -1.99 2.28
N TYR A 124 -18.53 -2.89 2.06
CA TYR A 124 -18.93 -3.34 0.73
C TYR A 124 -19.17 -2.16 -0.24
N ASN A 125 -18.52 -2.23 -1.40
CA ASN A 125 -18.68 -1.26 -2.48
C ASN A 125 -19.32 -1.94 -3.70
N PRO A 126 -20.52 -1.52 -4.14
CA PRO A 126 -21.18 -2.10 -5.31
C PRO A 126 -20.45 -1.86 -6.64
N GLN A 127 -19.43 -0.99 -6.66
CA GLN A 127 -18.54 -0.83 -7.80
C GLN A 127 -17.40 -1.86 -7.83
N HIS A 128 -17.25 -2.67 -6.77
CA HIS A 128 -16.18 -3.65 -6.61
C HIS A 128 -14.79 -3.01 -6.76
N VAL A 129 -14.62 -1.83 -6.16
CA VAL A 129 -13.37 -1.08 -6.11
C VAL A 129 -13.12 -0.65 -4.67
N TYR A 130 -11.94 -0.96 -4.16
CA TYR A 130 -11.53 -0.63 -2.80
C TYR A 130 -10.16 0.03 -2.83
N GLU A 131 -9.95 1.03 -1.97
CA GLU A 131 -8.70 1.76 -1.85
C GLU A 131 -8.29 1.82 -0.38
N ILE A 132 -7.01 1.58 -0.12
CA ILE A 132 -6.40 1.75 1.20
C ILE A 132 -5.07 2.48 1.10
N ASP A 133 -4.70 3.19 2.16
CA ASP A 133 -3.33 3.69 2.31
C ASP A 133 -2.41 2.54 2.77
N PHE A 134 -1.22 2.46 2.19
CA PHE A 134 -0.25 1.42 2.46
C PHE A 134 1.14 2.02 2.66
N ILE A 135 1.77 1.75 3.80
CA ILE A 135 3.13 2.21 4.07
C ILE A 135 4.12 1.18 3.53
N GLY A 136 4.96 1.59 2.59
CA GLY A 136 5.99 0.74 2.02
C GLY A 136 6.93 0.19 3.09
N LYS A 137 7.31 -1.09 2.94
CA LYS A 137 8.14 -1.83 3.90
C LYS A 137 9.61 -1.96 3.48
N GLY A 138 10.01 -1.32 2.37
CA GLY A 138 11.32 -1.58 1.73
C GLY A 138 11.38 -2.94 1.03
N ALA A 139 10.23 -3.49 0.65
CA ALA A 139 10.09 -4.82 0.06
C ALA A 139 9.05 -4.82 -1.06
N ARG A 140 9.03 -5.89 -1.86
CA ARG A 140 7.93 -6.17 -2.79
C ARG A 140 6.74 -6.71 -1.98
N ILE A 141 5.53 -6.34 -2.38
CA ILE A 141 4.31 -6.93 -1.81
C ILE A 141 3.92 -8.20 -2.55
N LYS A 142 3.29 -9.14 -1.84
CA LYS A 142 2.68 -10.33 -2.41
C LYS A 142 1.16 -10.25 -2.21
N ALA A 143 0.40 -10.37 -3.29
CA ALA A 143 -1.05 -10.44 -3.23
C ALA A 143 -1.54 -11.86 -3.47
N VAL A 144 -2.44 -12.37 -2.64
CA VAL A 144 -3.03 -13.71 -2.75
C VAL A 144 -4.53 -13.57 -2.50
N TYR A 145 -5.36 -14.22 -3.31
CA TYR A 145 -6.78 -14.31 -3.00
C TYR A 145 -6.97 -15.36 -1.90
N GLN A 146 -7.58 -15.02 -0.77
CA GLN A 146 -7.74 -15.94 0.35
C GLN A 146 -8.96 -16.82 0.16
N ASP A 147 -8.71 -18.13 0.18
CA ASP A 147 -9.68 -19.20 0.02
C ASP A 147 -9.05 -20.50 0.54
N THR A 148 -9.86 -21.47 0.97
CA THR A 148 -9.45 -22.83 1.35
C THR A 148 -9.61 -23.82 0.20
N VAL A 149 -10.40 -23.49 -0.84
CA VAL A 149 -10.79 -24.36 -1.95
C VAL A 149 -10.55 -23.71 -3.32
N TYR A 150 -9.38 -23.12 -3.57
CA TYR A 150 -8.96 -22.50 -4.83
C TYR A 150 -9.39 -23.18 -6.16
N GLY A 151 -9.56 -24.51 -6.18
CA GLY A 151 -9.92 -25.26 -7.38
C GLY A 151 -11.31 -24.99 -7.95
N ASN A 152 -12.22 -24.35 -7.20
CA ASN A 152 -13.52 -23.92 -7.69
C ASN A 152 -13.55 -22.42 -8.09
N ASN A 153 -12.40 -21.74 -8.03
CA ASN A 153 -12.28 -20.33 -8.41
C ASN A 153 -12.00 -20.17 -9.89
N THR A 154 -12.54 -19.10 -10.48
CA THR A 154 -12.18 -18.69 -11.84
C THR A 154 -12.15 -17.18 -11.98
N GLY A 155 -11.18 -16.68 -12.74
CA GLY A 155 -11.01 -15.26 -13.01
C GLY A 155 -9.87 -14.64 -12.23
N SER A 156 -9.86 -13.31 -12.17
CA SER A 156 -8.79 -12.56 -11.52
C SER A 156 -9.28 -11.19 -11.07
N LEU A 157 -8.69 -10.68 -10.00
CA LEU A 157 -8.85 -9.28 -9.58
C LEU A 157 -7.66 -8.45 -10.06
N MET A 158 -7.86 -7.16 -10.33
CA MET A 158 -6.78 -6.22 -10.63
C MET A 158 -6.34 -5.51 -9.36
N LEU A 159 -5.05 -5.60 -9.03
CA LEU A 159 -4.42 -4.80 -7.98
C LEU A 159 -3.54 -3.73 -8.62
N GLU A 160 -3.75 -2.48 -8.24
CA GLU A 160 -2.95 -1.33 -8.64
C GLU A 160 -2.25 -0.73 -7.42
N ILE A 161 -1.00 -0.32 -7.62
CA ILE A 161 -0.20 0.44 -6.68
C ILE A 161 -0.12 1.86 -7.22
N LEU A 162 -0.50 2.83 -6.38
CA LEU A 162 -0.50 4.24 -6.71
C LEU A 162 0.49 5.01 -5.83
N GLU A 163 1.12 6.02 -6.43
CA GLU A 163 2.04 6.95 -5.79
C GLU A 163 1.55 8.39 -6.00
N LEU A 164 1.68 9.22 -4.97
CA LEU A 164 1.33 10.65 -5.02
C LEU A 164 2.49 11.42 -5.68
N ARG A 165 2.21 12.13 -6.78
CA ARG A 165 3.19 12.87 -7.58
C ARG A 165 2.80 14.32 -7.80
#